data_AF-A0AAV2BFK4-F1
#
_entry.id   AF-A0AAV2BFK4-F1
#
_cell.length_a   1.000
_cell.length_b   1.000
_cell.length_c   1.000
_cell.angle_alpha   90.00
_cell.angle_beta   90.00
_cell.angle_gamma   90.00
#
_symmetry.space_group_name_H-M   'P 1'
#
loop_
_entity.id
_entity.type
_entity.pdbx_description
1 polymer ?
#
loop_
_entity_poly.entity_id
_entity_poly.type
_entity_poly.pdbx_seq_one_letter_code
_entity_poly.pdbx_strand_id
1 'polypeptide(L)'
;MSEDDCATITWAINNYSHYWQKNDEAVVSPVFSIFVPEETKWKLMLFPRGVASLPGRMAFLLQRDKGCNGAENIKVEYSLDCLRSDGSYDNFPLTDQFRKGYSDFFFLQEGKDSNIYSKTS
;
A
#
# COMPACT_ATOMS: atom_id res chain seq x y z
N MET A 1 13.58 25.36 -3.27
CA MET A 1 12.88 24.14 -2.80
C MET A 1 11.44 24.54 -2.65
N SER A 2 10.64 24.29 -3.68
CA SER A 2 9.21 24.60 -3.71
C SER A 2 8.41 23.46 -3.07
N GLU A 3 7.21 23.81 -2.63
CA GLU A 3 6.23 23.02 -1.88
C GLU A 3 5.99 21.62 -2.49
N ASP A 4 6.19 20.62 -1.63
CA ASP A 4 5.62 19.27 -1.63
C ASP A 4 5.51 18.54 -2.97
N ASP A 5 6.56 17.81 -3.35
CA ASP A 5 6.48 16.73 -4.36
C ASP A 5 5.67 15.55 -3.80
N CYS A 6 4.37 15.73 -3.57
CA CYS A 6 3.44 14.71 -3.14
C CYS A 6 2.75 14.08 -4.36
N ALA A 7 2.78 12.75 -4.46
CA ALA A 7 2.14 12.01 -5.54
C ALA A 7 0.94 11.21 -5.01
N THR A 8 -0.23 11.42 -5.63
CA THR A 8 -1.44 10.64 -5.32
C THR A 8 -1.67 9.58 -6.38
N ILE A 9 -1.78 8.32 -5.96
CA ILE A 9 -2.02 7.18 -6.84
C ILE A 9 -3.35 6.53 -6.49
N THR A 10 -4.27 6.51 -7.45
CA THR A 10 -5.56 5.85 -7.29
C THR A 10 -5.56 4.51 -8.03
N TRP A 11 -5.83 3.42 -7.31
CA TRP A 11 -5.95 2.08 -7.87
C TRP A 11 -7.37 1.55 -7.72
N ALA A 12 -8.10 1.48 -8.83
CA ALA A 12 -9.46 0.95 -8.87
C ALA A 12 -9.46 -0.55 -9.15
N ILE A 13 -10.15 -1.32 -8.29
CA ILE A 13 -10.35 -2.76 -8.45
C ILE A 13 -11.81 -3.03 -8.77
N ASN A 14 -12.06 -3.41 -10.03
CA ASN A 14 -13.41 -3.72 -10.50
C ASN A 14 -13.75 -5.18 -10.24
N ASN A 15 -15.05 -5.47 -10.11
CA ASN A 15 -15.59 -6.83 -9.89
C ASN A 15 -15.01 -7.53 -8.65
N TYR A 16 -14.72 -6.78 -7.58
CA TYR A 16 -14.13 -7.30 -6.35
C TYR A 16 -14.89 -8.50 -5.76
N SER A 17 -16.23 -8.51 -5.85
CA SER A 17 -17.08 -9.62 -5.40
C SER A 17 -16.81 -10.95 -6.13
N HIS A 18 -16.19 -10.93 -7.31
CA HIS A 18 -15.87 -12.11 -8.12
C HIS A 18 -14.45 -12.63 -7.89
N TYR A 19 -13.68 -12.02 -6.97
CA TYR A 19 -12.32 -12.43 -6.67
C TYR A 19 -12.29 -13.76 -5.89
N TRP A 20 -11.58 -14.76 -6.43
CA TRP A 20 -11.45 -16.11 -5.88
C TRP A 20 -10.12 -16.35 -5.14
N GLN A 21 -9.36 -15.29 -4.89
CA GLN A 21 -8.07 -15.36 -4.22
C GLN A 21 -8.21 -16.07 -2.89
N LYS A 22 -7.29 -17.00 -2.64
CA LYS A 22 -7.14 -17.66 -1.35
C LYS A 22 -6.37 -16.74 -0.40
N ASN A 23 -6.18 -17.20 0.84
CA ASN A 23 -5.23 -16.54 1.74
C ASN A 23 -3.84 -16.50 1.08
N ASP A 24 -3.10 -15.42 1.31
CA ASP A 24 -1.77 -15.16 0.73
C ASP A 24 -1.74 -14.92 -0.80
N GLU A 25 -2.89 -14.93 -1.48
CA GLU A 25 -2.97 -14.56 -2.89
C GLU A 25 -3.29 -13.07 -3.03
N ALA A 26 -2.31 -12.31 -3.53
CA ALA A 26 -2.46 -10.88 -3.73
C ALA A 26 -3.04 -10.53 -5.12
N VAL A 27 -3.89 -9.51 -5.15
CA VAL A 27 -4.10 -8.67 -6.33
C VAL A 27 -2.97 -7.65 -6.36
N VAL A 28 -2.31 -7.50 -7.50
CA VAL A 28 -1.15 -6.61 -7.64
C VAL A 28 -1.51 -5.46 -8.59
N SER A 29 -1.23 -4.23 -8.18
CA SER A 29 -1.45 -3.05 -9.02
C SER A 29 -0.45 -3.02 -10.19
N PRO A 30 -0.74 -2.26 -11.25
CA PRO A 30 0.30 -1.80 -12.16
C PRO A 30 1.44 -1.11 -11.39
N VAL A 31 2.66 -1.20 -11.92
CA VAL A 31 3.81 -0.50 -11.37
C VAL A 31 3.65 1.00 -11.66
N PHE A 32 3.92 1.84 -10.66
CA PHE A 32 3.92 3.30 -10.80
C PHE A 32 5.26 3.88 -10.35
N SER A 33 5.62 5.03 -10.92
CA SER A 33 6.85 5.74 -10.60
C SER A 33 6.55 6.98 -9.74
N ILE A 34 7.34 7.17 -8.68
CA ILE A 34 7.35 8.39 -7.87
C ILE A 34 8.72 9.03 -8.03
N PHE A 35 8.74 10.32 -8.37
CA PHE A 35 9.97 11.05 -8.66
C PHE A 35 10.28 12.06 -7.55
N VAL A 36 10.98 11.61 -6.50
CA VAL A 36 11.38 12.48 -5.38
C VAL A 36 12.65 11.92 -4.72
N PRO A 37 13.86 12.47 -4.90
CA PRO A 37 14.41 13.27 -6.01
C PRO A 37 14.87 12.43 -7.23
N GLU A 38 14.73 11.10 -7.16
CA GLU A 38 15.05 10.15 -8.23
C GLU A 38 13.84 9.28 -8.53
N GLU A 39 13.79 8.68 -9.74
CA GLU A 39 12.67 7.80 -10.12
C GLU A 39 12.68 6.49 -9.31
N THR A 40 11.75 6.37 -8.37
CA THR A 40 11.48 5.15 -7.62
C THR A 40 10.25 4.45 -8.17
N LYS A 41 10.26 3.11 -8.21
CA LYS A 41 9.18 2.30 -8.77
C LYS A 41 8.51 1.49 -7.69
N TRP A 42 7.20 1.42 -7.74
CA TRP A 42 6.37 0.89 -6.67
C TRP A 42 5.18 0.12 -7.22
N LYS A 43 4.61 -0.73 -6.38
CA LYS A 43 3.32 -1.37 -6.62
C LYS A 43 2.60 -1.60 -5.30
N LEU A 44 1.27 -1.60 -5.37
CA LEU A 44 0.39 -1.98 -4.29
C LEU A 44 0.02 -3.45 -4.43
N MET A 45 -0.05 -4.15 -3.31
CA MET A 45 -0.54 -5.51 -3.23
C MET A 45 -1.70 -5.56 -2.25
N LEU A 46 -2.87 -5.97 -2.71
CA LEU A 46 -4.04 -6.22 -1.88
C LEU A 46 -4.18 -7.72 -1.66
N PHE A 47 -4.30 -8.17 -0.42
CA PHE A 47 -4.63 -9.53 -0.05
C PHE A 47 -6.08 -9.56 0.44
N PRO A 48 -7.06 -9.92 -0.42
CA PRO A 48 -8.49 -9.82 -0.10
C PRO A 48 -8.89 -10.67 1.11
N ARG A 49 -8.26 -11.82 1.28
CA ARG A 49 -8.52 -12.75 2.41
C ARG A 49 -7.43 -12.72 3.48
N GLY A 50 -6.52 -11.75 3.38
CA GLY A 50 -5.39 -11.60 4.27
C GLY A 50 -4.22 -12.52 3.94
N VAL A 51 -3.26 -12.46 4.85
CA VAL A 51 -1.99 -13.18 4.79
C VAL A 51 -1.94 -14.21 5.92
N ALA A 52 -1.05 -15.20 5.84
CA ALA A 52 -0.92 -16.29 6.80
C ALA A 52 -0.78 -15.81 8.25
N SER A 53 -0.13 -14.66 8.46
CA SER A 53 0.05 -14.07 9.79
C SER A 53 -1.25 -13.47 10.37
N LEU A 54 -2.22 -13.10 9.53
CA LEU A 54 -3.50 -12.50 9.91
C LEU A 54 -4.62 -12.97 8.95
N PRO A 55 -5.06 -14.24 9.08
CA PRO A 55 -6.06 -14.80 8.17
C PRO A 55 -7.41 -14.11 8.34
N GLY A 56 -8.12 -13.91 7.23
CA GLY A 56 -9.47 -13.34 7.22
C GLY A 56 -9.53 -11.83 7.39
N ARG A 57 -8.39 -11.13 7.42
CA ARG A 57 -8.32 -9.66 7.44
C ARG A 57 -7.70 -9.15 6.15
N MET A 58 -8.38 -8.22 5.50
CA MET A 58 -7.83 -7.56 4.31
C MET A 58 -6.48 -6.88 4.65
N ALA A 59 -5.48 -7.11 3.81
CA ALA A 59 -4.16 -6.50 3.99
C ALA A 59 -3.71 -5.79 2.71
N PHE A 60 -2.99 -4.69 2.89
CA PHE A 60 -2.36 -3.94 1.81
C PHE A 60 -0.85 -3.90 2.07
N LEU A 61 -0.06 -3.99 1.00
CA LEU A 61 1.37 -3.80 1.07
C LEU A 61 1.77 -2.79 0.01
N LEU A 62 2.63 -1.87 0.39
CA LEU A 62 3.36 -1.02 -0.54
C LEU A 62 4.76 -1.63 -0.73
N GLN A 63 5.09 -2.01 -1.96
CA GLN A 63 6.38 -2.61 -2.28
C GLN A 63 7.19 -1.68 -3.17
N ARG A 64 8.44 -1.43 -2.77
CA ARG A 64 9.44 -0.75 -3.60
C ARG A 64 10.13 -1.77 -4.51
N ASP A 65 10.19 -1.47 -5.79
CA ASP A 65 10.87 -2.32 -6.76
C ASP A 65 12.38 -2.43 -6.48
N LYS A 66 12.95 -3.60 -6.72
CA LYS A 66 14.38 -3.86 -6.47
C LYS A 66 15.29 -3.11 -7.45
N GLY A 67 14.83 -2.91 -8.69
CA GLY A 67 15.60 -2.33 -9.78
C GLY A 67 15.40 -0.82 -9.95
N CYS A 68 14.74 -0.13 -9.02
CA CYS A 68 14.53 1.31 -9.14
C CYS A 68 15.80 2.12 -8.81
N ASN A 69 15.80 3.40 -9.19
CA ASN A 69 16.88 4.32 -8.85
C ASN A 69 16.82 4.72 -7.36
N GLY A 70 17.75 5.56 -6.93
CA GLY A 70 17.84 6.07 -5.56
C GLY A 70 18.63 5.19 -4.60
N ALA A 71 18.69 5.65 -3.35
CA ALA A 71 19.33 4.97 -2.25
C ALA A 71 18.69 3.59 -1.95
N GLU A 72 19.48 2.70 -1.34
CA GLU A 72 19.03 1.36 -0.90
C GLU A 72 17.81 1.44 0.02
N ASN A 73 17.82 2.40 0.95
CA ASN A 73 16.72 2.69 1.87
C ASN A 73 16.25 4.12 1.68
N ILE A 74 14.94 4.34 1.71
CA ILE A 74 14.33 5.67 1.71
C ILE A 74 13.25 5.74 2.78
N LYS A 75 13.12 6.90 3.42
CA LYS A 75 12.01 7.19 4.33
C LYS A 75 10.90 7.84 3.51
N VAL A 76 9.69 7.32 3.62
CA VAL A 76 8.52 7.81 2.88
C VAL A 76 7.41 8.14 3.86
N GLU A 77 6.86 9.34 3.70
CA GLU A 77 5.63 9.78 4.35
C GLU A 77 4.50 9.59 3.33
N TYR A 78 3.45 8.86 3.70
CA TYR A 78 2.36 8.52 2.78
C TYR A 78 1.09 8.24 3.56
N SER A 79 -0.07 8.32 2.91
CA SER A 79 -1.31 7.80 3.44
C SER A 79 -1.87 6.70 2.54
N LEU A 80 -2.55 5.73 3.15
CA LEU A 80 -3.28 4.70 2.43
C LEU A 80 -4.78 4.87 2.70
N ASP A 81 -5.51 5.26 1.68
CA ASP A 81 -6.91 5.64 1.82
C ASP A 81 -7.78 4.65 1.03
N CYS A 82 -8.80 4.07 1.70
CA CYS A 82 -9.79 3.22 1.03
C CYS A 82 -11.02 4.06 0.67
N LEU A 83 -11.22 4.30 -0.63
CA LEU A 83 -12.36 5.05 -1.13
C LEU A 83 -13.63 4.19 -1.06
N ARG A 84 -14.60 4.63 -0.27
CA ARG A 84 -15.93 4.03 -0.19
C ARG A 84 -16.78 4.47 -1.37
N SER A 85 -17.86 3.73 -1.63
CA SER A 85 -18.80 4.01 -2.74
C SER A 85 -19.52 5.36 -2.61
N ASP A 86 -19.59 5.93 -1.41
CA ASP A 86 -20.17 7.25 -1.16
C ASP A 86 -19.15 8.40 -1.33
N GLY A 87 -17.92 8.09 -1.73
CA GLY A 87 -16.83 9.05 -1.90
C GLY A 87 -16.11 9.43 -0.60
N SER A 88 -16.56 8.90 0.55
CA SER A 88 -15.80 9.05 1.79
C SER A 88 -14.55 8.17 1.77
N TYR A 89 -13.53 8.60 2.49
CA TYR A 89 -12.33 7.81 2.73
C TYR A 89 -11.82 8.11 4.14
N ASP A 90 -11.20 7.11 4.73
CA ASP A 90 -10.45 7.28 5.95
C ASP A 90 -8.99 7.52 5.55
N ASN A 91 -8.43 8.64 6.00
CA ASN A 91 -7.04 8.99 5.74
C ASN A 91 -6.16 8.50 6.88
N PHE A 92 -5.13 7.72 6.55
CA PHE A 92 -4.21 7.17 7.54
C PHE A 92 -2.78 7.58 7.20
N PRO A 93 -2.28 8.69 7.78
CA PRO A 93 -0.91 9.11 7.54
C PRO A 93 0.08 8.18 8.24
N LEU A 94 1.08 7.76 7.50
CA LEU A 94 2.12 6.81 7.91
C LEU A 94 3.49 7.36 7.52
N THR A 95 4.50 6.81 8.16
CA THR A 95 5.89 7.14 7.88
C THR A 95 6.75 5.92 8.11
N ASP A 96 7.28 5.35 7.02
CA ASP A 96 8.04 4.11 7.07
C ASP A 96 9.33 4.20 6.25
N GLN A 97 10.23 3.24 6.47
CA GLN A 97 11.47 3.11 5.71
C GLN A 97 11.40 1.92 4.77
N PHE A 98 11.56 2.19 3.47
CA PHE A 98 11.48 1.18 2.42
C PHE A 98 12.85 0.84 1.86
N ARG A 99 13.19 -0.44 1.93
CA ARG A 99 14.36 -1.02 1.25
C ARG A 99 13.99 -1.50 -0.15
N LYS A 100 14.90 -1.34 -1.12
CA LYS A 100 14.72 -1.88 -2.49
C LYS A 100 14.38 -3.37 -2.47
N GLY A 101 13.29 -3.74 -3.13
CA GLY A 101 12.83 -5.14 -3.23
C GLY A 101 12.10 -5.67 -2.00
N TYR A 102 11.94 -4.87 -0.95
CA TYR A 102 11.18 -5.23 0.24
C TYR A 102 9.83 -4.49 0.26
N SER A 103 8.87 -5.08 0.95
CA SER A 103 7.52 -4.57 1.16
C SER A 103 7.27 -4.34 2.64
N ASP A 104 6.47 -3.34 2.96
CA ASP A 104 5.94 -3.14 4.30
C ASP A 104 4.45 -3.52 4.34
N PHE A 105 3.99 -4.01 5.49
CA PHE A 105 2.66 -4.62 5.67
C PHE A 105 1.70 -3.69 6.42
N PHE A 106 0.51 -3.54 5.86
CA PHE A 106 -0.60 -2.79 6.45
C PHE A 106 -1.84 -3.67 6.53
N PHE A 107 -2.58 -3.54 7.62
CA PHE A 107 -3.84 -4.25 7.83
C PHE A 107 -4.98 -3.25 7.93
N LEU A 108 -6.04 -3.46 7.15
CA LEU A 108 -7.31 -2.77 7.38
C LEU A 108 -8.21 -3.70 8.20
N GLN A 109 -8.57 -3.29 9.42
CA GLN A 109 -9.61 -3.99 10.18
C GLN A 109 -10.96 -3.33 9.91
N GLU A 110 -11.93 -4.09 9.39
CA GLU A 110 -13.33 -3.65 9.42
C GLU A 110 -13.83 -3.68 10.87
N GLY A 111 -14.10 -2.50 11.41
CA GLY A 111 -14.66 -2.26 12.75
C GLY A 111 -14.91 -0.77 12.92
N LYS A 112 -15.87 -0.39 13.76
CA LYS A 112 -16.34 1.02 13.95
C LYS A 112 -15.23 2.05 14.24
N ASP A 113 -14.05 1.60 14.64
CA ASP A 113 -12.82 2.36 14.73
C ASP A 113 -11.74 1.62 13.95
N SER A 114 -11.58 1.97 12.67
CA SER A 114 -10.62 1.39 11.73
C SER A 114 -9.20 1.73 12.15
N ASN A 115 -8.58 0.91 12.99
CA ASN A 115 -7.16 1.03 13.34
C ASN A 115 -6.31 0.27 12.31
N ILE A 116 -5.45 1.00 11.59
CA ILE A 116 -4.35 0.39 10.81
C ILE A 116 -3.20 0.11 11.78
N TYR A 117 -2.77 -1.15 11.84
CA TYR A 117 -1.55 -1.52 12.53
C TYR A 117 -0.45 -1.75 11.49
N SER A 118 0.62 -0.96 11.53
CA SER A 118 1.89 -1.35 10.91
C SER A 118 2.66 -2.21 11.92
N LYS A 119 3.28 -3.29 11.47
CA LYS A 119 4.21 -4.06 12.29
C LYS A 119 5.61 -3.89 11.71
N THR A 120 6.42 -3.09 12.38
CA THR A 120 7.85 -2.97 12.13
C THR A 120 8.60 -4.02 12.96
N SER A 121 9.01 -5.13 12.35
CA SER A 121 10.24 -5.89 12.66
C SER A 121 10.48 -7.04 11.68
#